data_AF-A0A534NGA9-F1
#
_entry.id   AF-A0A534NGA9-F1
#
_cell.length_a   1.000
_cell.length_b   1.000
_cell.length_c   1.000
_cell.angle_alpha   90.00
_cell.angle_beta   90.00
_cell.angle_gamma   90.00
#
_symmetry.space_group_name_H-M   'P 1'
#
loop_
_entity.id
_entity.type
_entity.pdbx_description
1 polymer ?
#
loop_
_entity_poly.entity_id
_entity_poly.type
_entity_poly.pdbx_seq_one_letter_code
_entity_poly.pdbx_strand_id
1 'polypeptide(L)' 'MNETVDFLVTKGLDRYEAYSLASLAADCRVSQVVDVRKGVHCMVPEWIFTSAHTATKAK' A
#
# COMPACT_ATOMS: atom_id res chain seq x y z
N MET A 1 1.32 8.21 3.19
CA MET A 1 1.56 7.57 1.88
C MET A 1 3.04 7.50 1.53
N ASN A 2 3.85 8.54 1.80
CA ASN A 2 5.31 8.50 1.58
C ASN A 2 5.99 7.28 2.22
N GLU A 3 5.65 6.95 3.48
CA GLU A 3 6.15 5.74 4.16
C GLU A 3 5.89 4.45 3.37
N THR A 4 4.71 4.32 2.75
CA THR A 4 4.34 3.17 1.93
C THR A 4 5.14 3.14 0.62
N VAL A 5 5.38 4.30 0.01
CA VAL A 5 6.19 4.43 -1.21
C VAL A 5 7.65 4.11 -0.92
N ASP A 6 8.20 4.62 0.18
CA ASP A 6 9.57 4.33 0.58
C ASP A 6 9.74 2.83 0.91
N PHE A 7 8.75 2.20 1.56
CA PHE A 7 8.74 0.75 1.74
C PHE A 7 8.79 -0.01 0.41
N LEU A 8 8.00 0.38 -0.58
CA LEU A 8 8.03 -0.25 -1.92
C LEU A 8 9.34 0.00 -2.67
N VAL A 9 9.96 1.17 -2.49
CA VAL A 9 11.30 1.46 -3.03
C VAL A 9 12.35 0.53 -2.41
N THR A 10 12.28 0.25 -1.11
CA THR A 10 13.19 -0.75 -0.49
C THR A 10 13.00 -2.17 -1.00
N LYS A 11 11.86 -2.48 -1.62
CA LYS A 11 11.57 -3.76 -2.27
C LYS A 11 12.06 -3.85 -3.72
N GLY A 12 12.66 -2.78 -4.25
CA GLY A 12 13.28 -2.75 -5.57
C GLY A 12 12.43 -2.13 -6.69
N LEU A 13 11.33 -1.44 -6.36
CA LEU A 13 10.55 -0.68 -7.34
C LEU A 13 11.11 0.73 -7.51
N ASP A 14 11.00 1.29 -8.72
CA ASP A 14 11.26 2.71 -8.92
C ASP A 14 10.24 3.55 -8.15
N ARG A 15 10.64 4.74 -7.69
CA ARG A 15 9.78 5.61 -6.88
C ARG A 15 8.48 5.98 -7.61
N TYR A 16 8.50 6.11 -8.94
CA TYR A 16 7.31 6.44 -9.72
C TYR A 16 6.35 5.25 -9.85
N GLU A 17 6.88 4.05 -10.04
CA GLU A 17 6.10 2.81 -10.08
C GLU A 17 5.52 2.48 -8.70
N ALA A 18 6.32 2.63 -7.65
CA ALA A 18 5.91 2.49 -6.27
C ALA A 18 4.78 3.45 -5.89
N TYR A 19 4.84 4.71 -6.35
CA TYR A 19 3.77 5.68 -6.13
C TYR A 19 2.47 5.27 -6.84
N SER A 20 2.58 4.81 -8.09
CA SER A 20 1.43 4.35 -8.88
C SER A 20 0.77 3.12 -8.27
N LEU A 21 1.56 2.12 -7.85
CA LEU A 21 1.07 0.92 -7.17
C LEU A 21 0.47 1.22 -5.80
N ALA A 22 1.13 2.06 -5.00
CA ALA A 22 0.60 2.48 -3.69
C ALA A 22 -0.75 3.19 -3.84
N SER A 23 -0.94 4.02 -4.88
CA SER A 23 -2.22 4.72 -5.09
C SER A 23 -3.37 3.77 -5.42
N LEU A 24 -3.08 2.71 -6.19
CA LEU A 24 -4.11 1.76 -6.62
C LEU A 24 -4.42 0.70 -5.56
N ALA A 25 -3.44 0.35 -4.75
CA ALA A 25 -3.53 -0.84 -3.91
C ALA A 25 -3.34 -0.61 -2.40
N ALA A 26 -2.95 0.60 -1.97
CA ALA A 26 -2.89 0.92 -0.55
C ALA A 26 -4.29 1.22 0.00
N ASP A 27 -4.70 0.45 1.01
CA ASP A 27 -5.89 0.73 1.81
C ASP A 27 -5.43 1.50 3.06
N CYS A 28 -5.65 2.83 3.08
CA CYS A 28 -5.30 3.69 4.20
C CYS A 28 -6.52 3.89 5.12
N ARG A 29 -6.49 3.26 6.29
CA ARG A 29 -7.54 3.38 7.31
C ARG A 29 -7.12 4.31 8.44
N VAL A 30 -8.06 5.11 8.90
CA VAL A 30 -7.87 5.99 10.05
C VAL A 30 -8.02 5.15 11.31
N SER A 31 -6.93 4.98 12.07
CA SER A 31 -6.96 4.20 13.31
C SER A 31 -7.47 5.01 14.49
N GLN A 32 -7.14 6.30 14.52
CA GLN A 32 -7.43 7.18 15.65
C GLN A 32 -7.74 8.58 15.14
N VAL A 33 -8.99 9.01 15.36
CA VAL A 33 -9.46 10.39 15.14
C VAL A 33 -9.54 11.17 16.47
N VAL A 34 -9.23 10.51 17.59
CA VAL A 34 -9.65 10.98 18.93
C VAL A 34 -8.63 11.92 19.59
N ASP A 35 -7.55 12.31 18.90
CA ASP A 35 -6.54 13.25 19.41
C ASP A 35 -6.02 14.20 18.33
N VAL A 36 -5.33 15.28 18.76
CA VAL A 36 -4.68 16.30 17.92
C VAL A 36 -3.80 15.68 16.81
N ARG A 37 -3.31 14.45 17.02
CA ARG A 37 -2.61 13.65 16.01
C ARG A 37 -3.55 12.61 15.41
N LYS A 38 -3.84 12.80 14.12
CA LYS A 38 -4.61 11.84 13.32
C LYS A 38 -3.68 10.71 12.89
N GLY A 39 -3.98 9.49 13.32
CA GLY A 39 -3.25 8.27 12.93
C GLY A 39 -3.86 7.63 11.69
N VAL A 40 -3.06 7.38 10.67
CA VAL A 40 -3.48 6.68 9.44
C VAL A 40 -2.53 5.51 9.19
N HIS A 41 -3.08 4.31 9.06
CA HIS A 41 -2.33 3.11 8.69
C HIS A 41 -2.66 2.75 7.25
N CYS A 42 -1.64 2.67 6.40
CA CYS A 42 -1.78 2.19 5.04
C CYS A 42 -1.33 0.73 4.97
N MET A 43 -2.27 -0.15 4.65
CA MET A 43 -2.01 -1.58 4.45
C MET A 43 -1.74 -1.84 2.97
N VAL A 44 -0.67 -2.58 2.68
CA VAL A 44 -0.36 -3.08 1.35
C VAL A 44 -0.59 -4.59 1.35
N PRO A 45 -1.46 -5.11 0.46
CA PRO A 45 -1.71 -6.54 0.36
C PRO A 45 -0.46 -7.35 -0.02
N GLU A 46 -0.26 -8.51 0.61
CA GLU A 46 0.88 -9.40 0.35
C GLU A 46 0.88 -9.97 -1.08
N TRP A 47 -0.29 -10.06 -1.73
CA TRP A 47 -0.44 -10.60 -3.09
C TRP A 47 0.16 -9.71 -4.19
N ILE A 48 0.50 -8.46 -3.87
CA ILE A 48 1.19 -7.56 -4.81
C ILE A 48 2.67 -7.95 -4.94
N PHE A 49 3.22 -8.64 -3.94
CA PHE A 49 4.63 -9.04 -3.90
C PHE A 49 4.86 -10.46 -4.39
N THR A 50 3.83 -11.30 -4.46
CA THR A 50 3.93 -12.60 -5.13
C THR A 50 3.75 -12.37 -6.63
N SER A 51 4.70 -12.82 -7.43
CA SER A 51 4.69 -12.74 -8.90
C SER A 51 3.28 -12.94 -9.44
N ALA A 52 2.76 -11.91 -10.12
CA ALA A 52 1.53 -11.88 -10.92
C ALA A 52 0.85 -13.25 -11.07
N HIS A 53 0.06 -13.68 -10.06
CA HIS A 53 -0.71 -14.91 -10.14
C HIS A 53 -2.19 -14.56 -10.16
N THR A 54 -2.69 -14.57 -11.40
CA THR A 54 -4.08 -14.87 -11.77
C THR A 54 -5.18 -14.06 -11.09
N ALA A 55 -5.73 -13.16 -11.91
CA ALA A 55 -7.16 -12.88 -11.89
C ALA A 55 -7.98 -14.18 -11.68
N THR A 56 -9.08 -14.04 -10.95
CA THR A 56 -10.17 -15.00 -10.68
C THR A 56 -10.16 -15.64 -9.29
N LYS A 57 -10.96 -15.05 -8.38
CA LYS A 57 -12.02 -15.76 -7.65
C LYS A 57 -13.13 -14.77 -7.29
N ALA A 58 -14.13 -14.64 -8.16
CA ALA A 58 -15.51 -15.02 -7.86
C ALA A 58 -15.69 -16.03 -6.71
N LYS A 59 -16.34 -15.60 -5.63
CA LYS A 59 -17.57 -16.19 -5.08
C LYS A 59 -18.18 -15.24 -4.05
#